data_AF-A0A847G7N0-F1
#
_entry.id   AF-A0A847G7N0-F1
#
_cell.length_a   1.000
_cell.length_b   1.000
_cell.length_c   1.000
_cell.angle_alpha   90.00
_cell.angle_beta   90.00
_cell.angle_gamma   90.00
#
_symmetry.space_group_name_H-M   'P 1'
#
loop_
_entity.id
_entity.type
_entity.pdbx_description
1 polymer ?
#
loop_
_entity_poly.entity_id
_entity_poly.type
_entity_poly.pdbx_seq_one_letter_code
_entity_poly.pdbx_strand_id
1 'polypeptide(L)'
;MNGMNHRTIRPARRDRRGAALLLALGLLAVFSVLGAAYFKYMSIESDLVEMDVQKMRARFAAEGGIRLALGELLDLQARGEPLENALGEIQRSLPVYGMTQTERTPGGRVGRSPQPLDNLGSGMTVQVTKLDPDNLSSEDPAAPSVRAAAAEGGAFFRLAAEGVAAHRAAGREYWRSVAHVDAVVLLKPQGHEIVYWNGADRPGNPDNIITMTTGSVE
;
A
#
# COMPACT_ATOMS: atom_id res chain seq x y z
N MET A 1 77.45 13.82 60.06
CA MET A 1 76.29 14.74 59.98
C MET A 1 75.34 14.24 58.91
N ASN A 2 74.08 14.03 59.32
CA ASN A 2 72.83 13.83 58.58
C ASN A 2 72.80 12.98 57.30
N GLY A 3 72.21 11.79 57.45
CA GLY A 3 71.71 10.96 56.38
C GLY A 3 70.47 11.53 55.69
N MET A 4 70.52 11.45 54.36
CA MET A 4 69.44 11.58 53.39
C MET A 4 68.21 10.73 53.78
N ASN A 5 67.01 11.28 53.65
CA ASN A 5 65.77 10.50 53.51
C ASN A 5 64.81 11.23 52.57
N HIS A 6 64.94 10.97 51.27
CA HIS A 6 63.90 11.32 50.29
C HIS A 6 62.68 10.41 50.52
N ARG A 7 61.65 10.93 51.18
CA ARG A 7 60.32 10.29 51.18
C ARG A 7 59.66 10.49 49.82
N THR A 8 59.78 9.51 48.94
CA THR A 8 58.89 9.39 47.77
C THR A 8 57.51 8.95 48.24
N ILE A 9 56.60 9.90 48.43
CA ILE A 9 55.18 9.61 48.63
C ILE A 9 54.60 9.21 47.26
N ARG A 10 54.39 7.90 47.04
CA ARG A 10 53.61 7.40 45.89
C ARG A 10 52.28 6.83 46.39
N PRO A 11 51.19 7.61 46.31
CA PRO A 11 49.90 7.01 46.04
C PRO A 11 49.08 7.90 45.10
N ALA A 12 48.95 7.53 43.82
CA ALA A 12 48.01 8.20 42.91
C ALA A 12 47.46 7.30 41.78
N ARG A 13 47.78 6.00 41.78
CA ARG A 13 47.38 5.08 40.69
C ARG A 13 46.08 4.31 40.94
N ARG A 14 45.66 4.12 42.20
CA ARG A 14 44.46 3.35 42.55
C ARG A 14 43.18 4.19 42.34
N ASP A 15 43.19 5.45 42.76
CA ASP A 15 42.02 6.33 42.67
C ASP A 15 41.66 6.71 41.23
N ARG A 16 42.66 6.91 40.37
CA ARG A 16 42.45 7.17 38.93
C ARG A 16 41.82 5.98 38.20
N ARG A 17 42.07 4.75 38.64
CA ARG A 17 41.46 3.54 38.06
C ARG A 17 39.99 3.40 38.45
N GLY A 18 39.64 3.74 39.70
CA GLY A 18 38.24 3.77 40.15
C GLY A 18 37.42 4.83 39.42
N ALA A 19 37.97 6.05 39.29
CA ALA A 19 37.34 7.13 38.54
C ALA A 19 37.14 6.78 37.05
N ALA A 20 38.14 6.14 36.42
CA ALA A 20 38.03 5.70 35.03
C ALA A 20 36.95 4.63 34.83
N LEU A 21 36.82 3.68 35.77
CA LEU A 21 35.76 2.66 35.73
C LEU A 21 34.36 3.27 35.88
N LEU A 22 34.19 4.23 36.80
CA LEU A 22 32.92 4.93 36.96
C LEU A 22 32.55 5.75 35.73
N LEU A 23 33.53 6.41 35.10
CA LEU A 23 33.32 7.13 33.85
C LEU A 23 32.96 6.18 32.71
N ALA A 24 33.65 5.04 32.59
CA ALA A 24 33.34 4.02 31.60
C ALA A 24 31.93 3.42 31.80
N LEU A 25 31.53 3.16 33.04
CA LEU A 25 30.17 2.70 33.37
C LEU A 25 29.12 3.77 33.09
N GLY A 26 29.40 5.04 33.40
CA GLY A 26 28.52 6.16 33.06
C GLY A 26 28.34 6.32 31.55
N LEU A 27 29.44 6.28 30.78
CA LEU A 27 29.38 6.28 29.32
C LEU A 27 28.65 5.05 28.78
N LEU A 28 28.91 3.86 29.31
CA LEU A 28 28.22 2.65 28.91
C LEU A 28 26.71 2.74 29.17
N ALA A 29 26.30 3.31 30.31
CA ALA A 29 24.89 3.53 30.63
C ALA A 29 24.25 4.51 29.64
N VAL A 30 24.91 5.64 29.34
CA VAL A 30 24.42 6.61 28.35
C VAL A 30 24.32 5.98 26.95
N PHE A 31 25.34 5.24 26.52
CA PHE A 31 25.31 4.53 25.23
C PHE A 31 24.24 3.45 25.18
N SER A 32 23.97 2.77 26.30
CA SER A 32 22.90 1.78 26.38
C SER A 32 21.52 2.42 26.24
N VAL A 33 21.28 3.56 26.91
CA VAL A 33 20.03 4.32 26.78
C VAL A 33 19.88 4.86 25.36
N LEU A 34 20.94 5.41 24.77
CA LEU A 34 20.92 5.93 23.41
C LEU A 34 20.66 4.82 22.38
N GLY A 35 21.28 3.65 22.55
CA GLY A 35 21.04 2.47 21.73
C GLY A 35 19.60 1.99 21.83
N ALA A 36 19.05 1.89 23.05
CA ALA A 36 17.65 1.50 23.25
C ALA A 36 16.66 2.49 22.61
N ALA A 37 16.91 3.79 22.72
CA ALA A 37 16.09 4.82 22.09
C ALA A 37 16.15 4.73 20.55
N TYR A 38 17.33 4.51 19.98
CA TYR A 38 17.51 4.30 18.55
C TYR A 38 16.75 3.07 18.04
N PHE A 39 16.87 1.92 18.71
CA PHE A 39 16.13 0.72 18.33
C PHE A 39 14.62 0.92 18.39
N LYS A 40 14.11 1.62 19.42
CA LYS A 40 12.69 1.94 19.53
C LYS A 40 12.21 2.81 18.37
N TYR A 41 12.98 3.84 18.02
CA TYR A 41 12.66 4.71 16.89
C TYR A 41 12.63 3.92 15.57
N MET A 42 13.65 3.10 15.31
CA MET A 42 13.70 2.26 14.10
C MET A 42 12.55 1.25 14.02
N SER A 43 12.10 0.70 15.16
CA SER A 43 10.92 -0.18 15.19
C SER A 43 9.66 0.55 14.75
N ILE A 44 9.43 1.77 15.26
CA ILE A 44 8.26 2.57 14.89
C ILE A 44 8.29 2.94 13.40
N GLU A 45 9.46 3.34 12.90
CA GLU A 45 9.63 3.67 11.49
C GLU A 45 9.34 2.45 10.59
N SER A 46 9.82 1.27 10.98
CA SER A 46 9.53 0.02 10.27
C SER A 46 8.04 -0.29 10.23
N ASP A 47 7.34 -0.13 11.36
CA ASP A 47 5.90 -0.36 11.45
C ASP A 47 5.12 0.63 10.55
N LEU A 48 5.53 1.89 10.51
CA LEU A 48 4.92 2.91 9.65
C LEU A 48 5.11 2.59 8.16
N VAL A 49 6.32 2.20 7.75
CA VAL A 49 6.60 1.79 6.37
C VAL A 49 5.78 0.56 5.99
N GLU A 50 5.65 -0.42 6.90
CA GLU A 50 4.81 -1.59 6.66
C GLU A 50 3.33 -1.20 6.48
N MET A 51 2.83 -0.28 7.29
CA MET A 51 1.47 0.26 7.15
C MET A 51 1.25 0.95 5.79
N ASP A 52 2.19 1.77 5.34
CA ASP A 52 2.06 2.48 4.08
C ASP A 52 2.16 1.55 2.87
N VAL A 53 3.06 0.57 2.89
CA VAL A 53 3.14 -0.47 1.85
C VAL A 53 1.80 -1.21 1.71
N GLN A 54 1.11 -1.43 2.80
CA GLN A 54 -0.14 -2.19 2.83
C GLN A 54 -1.34 -1.36 2.37
N LYS A 55 -1.39 -0.08 2.72
CA LYS A 55 -2.33 0.86 2.09
C LYS A 55 -2.12 0.93 0.58
N MET A 56 -0.86 1.02 0.14
CA MET A 56 -0.54 1.02 -1.29
C MET A 56 -0.98 -0.28 -1.98
N ARG A 57 -0.78 -1.44 -1.35
CA ARG A 57 -1.28 -2.73 -1.88
C ARG A 57 -2.80 -2.77 -1.98
N ALA A 58 -3.52 -2.31 -0.95
CA ALA A 58 -4.97 -2.24 -0.97
C ALA A 58 -5.44 -1.31 -2.10
N ARG A 59 -4.80 -0.15 -2.27
CA ARG A 59 -5.10 0.78 -3.37
C ARG A 59 -4.85 0.15 -4.74
N PHE A 60 -3.70 -0.46 -4.96
CA PHE A 60 -3.42 -1.14 -6.24
C PHE A 60 -4.38 -2.29 -6.52
N ALA A 61 -4.86 -2.99 -5.49
CA ALA A 61 -5.90 -4.00 -5.65
C ALA A 61 -7.23 -3.37 -6.10
N ALA A 62 -7.64 -2.24 -5.49
CA ALA A 62 -8.84 -1.51 -5.90
C ALA A 62 -8.73 -0.99 -7.34
N GLU A 63 -7.61 -0.34 -7.69
CA GLU A 63 -7.35 0.16 -9.05
C GLU A 63 -7.30 -0.99 -10.08
N GLY A 64 -6.70 -2.13 -9.71
CA GLY A 64 -6.71 -3.35 -10.50
C GLY A 64 -8.13 -3.88 -10.73
N GLY A 65 -9.01 -3.72 -9.76
CA GLY A 65 -10.43 -4.04 -9.86
C GLY A 65 -11.13 -3.20 -10.92
N ILE A 66 -10.94 -1.88 -10.88
CA ILE A 66 -11.49 -0.98 -11.89
C ILE A 66 -11.04 -1.38 -13.30
N ARG A 67 -9.75 -1.69 -13.47
CA ARG A 67 -9.20 -2.14 -14.76
C ARG A 67 -9.75 -3.48 -15.20
N LEU A 68 -9.98 -4.41 -14.28
CA LEU A 68 -10.60 -5.70 -14.58
C LEU A 68 -12.05 -5.52 -15.05
N ALA A 69 -12.85 -4.75 -14.33
CA ALA A 69 -14.24 -4.48 -14.70
C ALA A 69 -14.35 -3.72 -16.04
N LEU A 70 -13.46 -2.76 -16.28
CA LEU A 70 -13.34 -2.10 -17.58
C LEU A 70 -12.98 -3.11 -18.69
N GLY A 71 -12.04 -4.02 -18.43
CA GLY A 71 -11.69 -5.09 -19.35
C GLY A 71 -12.88 -5.99 -19.70
N GLU A 72 -13.69 -6.38 -18.72
CA GLU A 72 -14.91 -7.18 -18.94
C GLU A 72 -15.94 -6.41 -19.78
N LEU A 73 -16.15 -5.12 -19.51
CA LEU A 73 -17.04 -4.26 -20.30
C LEU A 73 -16.58 -4.14 -21.77
N LEU A 74 -15.28 -3.91 -21.99
CA LEU A 74 -14.70 -3.78 -23.32
C LEU A 74 -14.76 -5.10 -24.10
N ASP A 75 -14.57 -6.22 -23.42
CA ASP A 75 -14.65 -7.56 -24.02
C ASP A 75 -16.08 -7.91 -24.43
N LEU A 76 -17.09 -7.60 -23.59
CA LEU A 76 -18.50 -7.72 -23.97
C LEU A 76 -18.84 -6.84 -25.18
N GLN A 77 -18.36 -5.58 -25.19
CA GLN A 77 -18.56 -4.67 -26.32
C GLN A 77 -17.92 -5.23 -27.61
N ALA A 78 -16.69 -5.75 -27.53
CA ALA A 78 -15.98 -6.33 -28.67
C ALA A 78 -16.70 -7.58 -29.22
N ARG A 79 -17.33 -8.36 -28.33
CA ARG A 79 -18.13 -9.53 -28.70
C ARG A 79 -19.56 -9.20 -29.15
N GLY A 80 -20.00 -7.95 -29.03
CA GLY A 80 -21.37 -7.53 -29.33
C GLY A 80 -22.40 -8.12 -28.37
N GLU A 81 -21.97 -8.52 -27.18
CA GLU A 81 -22.85 -9.05 -26.13
C GLU A 81 -23.47 -7.89 -25.32
N PRO A 82 -24.64 -8.10 -24.68
CA PRO A 82 -25.25 -7.10 -23.82
C PRO A 82 -24.30 -6.70 -22.68
N LEU A 83 -24.05 -5.40 -22.53
CA LEU A 83 -23.20 -4.84 -21.48
C LEU A 83 -23.78 -5.05 -20.08
N GLU A 84 -25.10 -5.30 -20.01
CA GLU A 84 -25.80 -5.67 -18.79
C GLU A 84 -25.22 -6.95 -18.15
N ASN A 85 -24.54 -7.79 -18.92
CA ASN A 85 -23.89 -9.01 -18.41
C ASN A 85 -22.70 -8.71 -17.48
N ALA A 86 -22.11 -7.51 -17.54
CA ALA A 86 -21.03 -7.09 -16.63
C ALA A 86 -21.56 -6.46 -15.34
N LEU A 87 -22.87 -6.28 -15.18
CA LEU A 87 -23.44 -5.66 -13.98
C LEU A 87 -23.38 -6.60 -12.78
N GLY A 88 -23.14 -6.01 -11.61
CA GLY A 88 -23.08 -6.76 -10.36
C GLY A 88 -21.71 -6.69 -9.68
N GLU A 89 -21.48 -7.65 -8.79
CA GLU A 89 -20.27 -7.72 -7.98
C GLU A 89 -19.26 -8.70 -8.59
N ILE A 90 -18.02 -8.24 -8.77
CA ILE A 90 -16.89 -9.05 -9.19
C ILE A 90 -15.89 -9.13 -8.04
N GLN A 91 -15.66 -10.35 -7.52
CA GLN A 91 -14.67 -10.60 -6.47
C GLN A 91 -13.51 -11.45 -6.98
N ARG A 92 -12.28 -11.03 -6.65
CA ARG A 92 -11.04 -11.73 -7.01
C ARG A 92 -10.02 -11.66 -5.87
N SER A 93 -9.31 -12.76 -5.65
CA SER A 93 -8.12 -12.78 -4.80
C SER A 93 -6.86 -12.59 -5.64
N LEU A 94 -5.95 -11.78 -5.13
CA LEU A 94 -4.67 -11.46 -5.77
C LEU A 94 -3.53 -12.09 -4.95
N PRO A 95 -2.74 -13.01 -5.52
CA PRO A 95 -1.59 -13.57 -4.82
C PRO A 95 -0.53 -12.48 -4.62
N VAL A 96 -0.01 -12.37 -3.40
CA VAL A 96 1.11 -11.48 -3.09
C VAL A 96 2.40 -12.27 -3.23
N TYR A 97 3.29 -11.86 -4.13
CA TYR A 97 4.56 -12.54 -4.36
C TYR A 97 5.70 -11.90 -3.57
N GLY A 98 6.56 -12.75 -3.03
CA GLY A 98 7.82 -12.38 -2.41
C GLY A 98 8.99 -13.14 -3.02
N MET A 99 10.19 -12.56 -2.95
CA MET A 99 11.41 -13.28 -3.32
C MET A 99 11.76 -14.26 -2.22
N THR A 100 11.53 -15.55 -2.45
CA THR A 100 11.97 -16.60 -1.53
C THR A 100 13.29 -17.19 -2.01
N GLN A 101 14.13 -17.48 -1.03
CA GLN A 101 15.42 -18.10 -1.26
C GLN A 101 15.21 -19.62 -1.22
N THR A 102 15.23 -20.25 -2.40
CA THR A 102 15.09 -21.70 -2.49
C THR A 102 16.47 -22.32 -2.64
N GLU A 103 16.90 -23.05 -1.60
CA GLU A 103 18.09 -23.89 -1.68
C GLU A 103 17.69 -25.17 -2.43
N ARG A 104 18.03 -25.25 -3.72
CA ARG A 104 17.69 -26.42 -4.56
C ARG A 104 18.39 -27.71 -4.10
N THR A 105 19.45 -27.60 -3.30
CA THR A 105 20.26 -28.73 -2.77
C THR A 105 21.06 -28.22 -1.57
N PRO A 106 21.22 -28.97 -0.46
CA PRO A 106 22.10 -28.57 0.64
C PRO A 106 23.52 -28.28 0.13
N GLY A 107 24.01 -27.03 0.28
CA GLY A 107 25.31 -26.58 -0.22
C GLY A 107 25.33 -26.18 -1.70
N GLY A 108 24.16 -26.12 -2.35
CA GLY A 108 23.98 -25.73 -3.74
C GLY A 108 23.86 -24.22 -3.96
N ARG A 109 23.94 -23.80 -5.22
CA ARG A 109 23.82 -22.39 -5.61
C ARG A 109 22.42 -21.90 -5.25
N VAL A 110 22.37 -20.84 -4.45
CA VAL A 110 21.10 -20.35 -3.92
C VAL A 110 20.36 -19.53 -4.98
N GLY A 111 19.18 -19.99 -5.38
CA GLY A 111 18.30 -19.28 -6.30
C GLY A 111 17.32 -18.38 -5.56
N ARG A 112 17.06 -17.18 -6.09
CA ARG A 112 15.92 -16.35 -5.66
C ARG A 112 14.83 -16.47 -6.71
N SER A 113 13.64 -16.87 -6.30
CA SER A 113 12.48 -16.99 -7.18
C SER A 113 11.27 -16.31 -6.53
N PRO A 114 10.41 -15.63 -7.30
CA PRO A 114 9.13 -15.16 -6.79
C PRO A 114 8.26 -16.36 -6.38
N GLN A 115 7.75 -16.35 -5.15
CA GLN A 115 6.76 -17.31 -4.66
C GLN A 115 5.62 -16.57 -3.96
N PRO A 116 4.38 -17.10 -4.03
CA PRO A 116 3.28 -16.53 -3.29
C PRO A 116 3.56 -16.63 -1.78
N LEU A 117 3.16 -15.58 -1.05
CA LEU A 117 3.35 -15.48 0.39
C LEU A 117 2.06 -15.87 1.10
N ASP A 118 2.12 -16.94 1.89
CA ASP A 118 0.94 -17.47 2.60
C ASP A 118 0.48 -16.57 3.76
N ASN A 119 1.38 -15.73 4.26
CA ASN A 119 1.12 -14.79 5.35
C ASN A 119 0.55 -13.44 4.86
N LEU A 120 0.37 -13.26 3.55
CA LEU A 120 -0.15 -12.03 2.95
C LEU A 120 -1.26 -12.34 1.96
N GLY A 121 -2.44 -11.79 2.19
CA GLY A 121 -3.56 -11.84 1.27
C GLY A 121 -3.79 -10.48 0.63
N SER A 122 -4.12 -10.47 -0.65
CA SER A 122 -4.74 -9.32 -1.29
C SER A 122 -5.99 -9.76 -2.06
N GLY A 123 -6.94 -8.86 -2.20
CA GLY A 123 -8.17 -9.11 -2.92
C GLY A 123 -8.84 -7.81 -3.32
N MET A 124 -9.77 -7.94 -4.24
CA MET A 124 -10.59 -6.83 -4.71
C MET A 124 -12.02 -7.29 -4.90
N THR A 125 -12.94 -6.40 -4.59
CA THR A 125 -14.35 -6.49 -4.92
C THR A 125 -14.70 -5.25 -5.74
N VAL A 126 -15.41 -5.41 -6.85
CA VAL A 126 -15.84 -4.31 -7.71
C VAL A 126 -17.33 -4.42 -7.96
N GLN A 127 -18.04 -3.33 -7.73
CA GLN A 127 -19.44 -3.18 -8.12
C GLN A 127 -19.52 -2.42 -9.44
N VAL A 128 -20.16 -3.03 -10.43
CA VAL A 128 -20.44 -2.42 -11.73
C VAL A 128 -21.91 -2.04 -11.80
N THR A 129 -22.17 -0.77 -12.06
CA THR A 129 -23.54 -0.22 -12.12
C THR A 129 -23.69 0.65 -13.36
N LYS A 130 -24.75 0.41 -14.14
CA LYS A 130 -25.11 1.29 -15.26
C LYS A 130 -25.63 2.62 -14.71
N LEU A 131 -25.14 3.73 -15.23
CA LEU A 131 -25.59 5.07 -14.87
C LEU A 131 -26.45 5.67 -15.98
N ASP A 132 -27.49 6.38 -15.55
CA ASP A 132 -28.27 7.27 -16.39
C ASP A 132 -27.82 8.71 -16.11
N PRO A 133 -27.23 9.42 -17.08
CA PRO A 133 -26.74 10.78 -16.87
C PRO A 133 -27.85 11.77 -16.47
N ASP A 134 -29.09 11.51 -16.87
CA ASP A 134 -30.23 12.40 -16.60
C ASP A 134 -30.81 12.21 -15.18
N ASN A 135 -30.55 11.05 -14.56
CA ASN A 135 -31.07 10.69 -13.24
C ASN A 135 -29.99 10.72 -12.13
N LEU A 136 -28.80 11.26 -12.41
CA LEU A 136 -27.74 11.37 -11.41
C LEU A 136 -28.03 12.49 -10.41
N SER A 137 -27.96 12.17 -9.10
CA SER A 137 -28.11 13.16 -8.02
C SER A 137 -27.10 14.31 -8.18
N SER A 138 -27.50 15.54 -7.88
CA SER A 138 -26.58 16.69 -7.82
C SER A 138 -25.53 16.57 -6.71
N GLU A 139 -25.77 15.71 -5.72
CA GLU A 139 -24.81 15.42 -4.65
C GLU A 139 -23.77 14.36 -5.05
N ASP A 140 -23.95 13.69 -6.20
CA ASP A 140 -22.97 12.74 -6.69
C ASP A 140 -21.72 13.48 -7.20
N PRO A 141 -20.52 13.18 -6.68
CA PRO A 141 -19.30 13.87 -7.09
C PRO A 141 -18.94 13.64 -8.57
N ALA A 142 -19.46 12.59 -9.21
CA ALA A 142 -19.27 12.34 -10.64
C ALA A 142 -20.28 13.11 -11.52
N ALA A 143 -21.35 13.68 -10.95
CA ALA A 143 -22.42 14.31 -11.72
C ALA A 143 -21.96 15.41 -12.68
N PRO A 144 -21.04 16.33 -12.30
CA PRO A 144 -20.57 17.36 -13.22
C PRO A 144 -19.87 16.77 -14.45
N SER A 145 -18.96 15.80 -14.26
CA SER A 145 -18.23 15.18 -15.36
C SER A 145 -19.13 14.33 -16.25
N VAL A 146 -20.05 13.56 -15.65
CA VAL A 146 -20.99 12.71 -16.41
C VAL A 146 -21.92 13.56 -17.27
N ARG A 147 -22.49 14.65 -16.73
CA ARG A 147 -23.36 15.54 -17.50
C ARG A 147 -22.61 16.28 -18.61
N ALA A 148 -21.35 16.66 -18.38
CA ALA A 148 -20.52 17.29 -19.41
C ALA A 148 -20.25 16.33 -20.59
N ALA A 149 -20.01 15.05 -20.30
CA ALA A 149 -19.74 14.02 -21.31
C ALA A 149 -21.02 13.43 -21.94
N ALA A 150 -22.20 13.66 -21.36
CA ALA A 150 -23.46 13.08 -21.84
C ALA A 150 -23.79 13.45 -23.30
N ALA A 151 -23.35 14.62 -23.76
CA ALA A 151 -23.54 15.08 -25.14
C ALA A 151 -22.78 14.24 -26.18
N GLU A 152 -21.77 13.48 -25.76
CA GLU A 152 -20.92 12.68 -26.66
C GLU A 152 -21.59 11.37 -27.11
N GLY A 153 -22.65 10.95 -26.40
CA GLY A 153 -23.36 9.70 -26.66
C GLY A 153 -22.59 8.46 -26.20
N GLY A 154 -23.32 7.45 -25.73
CA GLY A 154 -22.75 6.21 -25.22
C GLY A 154 -23.46 5.72 -23.97
N ALA A 155 -22.85 4.74 -23.30
CA ALA A 155 -23.34 4.19 -22.05
C ALA A 155 -22.37 4.47 -20.91
N PHE A 156 -22.89 4.95 -19.78
CA PHE A 156 -22.10 5.23 -18.59
C PHE A 156 -22.15 4.06 -17.62
N PHE A 157 -21.00 3.72 -17.05
CA PHE A 157 -20.86 2.69 -16.02
C PHE A 157 -20.04 3.25 -14.85
N ARG A 158 -20.58 3.10 -13.64
CA ARG A 158 -19.83 3.33 -12.40
C ARG A 158 -19.16 2.04 -11.99
N LEU A 159 -17.87 2.14 -11.71
CA LEU A 159 -17.01 1.09 -11.23
C LEU A 159 -16.57 1.50 -9.82
N ALA A 160 -17.15 0.86 -8.80
CA ALA A 160 -16.80 1.11 -7.40
C ALA A 160 -16.04 -0.10 -6.86
N ALA A 161 -14.73 0.06 -6.66
CA ALA A 161 -13.84 -0.99 -6.20
C ALA A 161 -13.45 -0.81 -4.73
N GLU A 162 -13.47 -1.89 -3.98
CA GLU A 162 -12.81 -2.04 -2.68
C GLU A 162 -11.62 -2.99 -2.85
N GLY A 163 -10.43 -2.51 -2.49
CA GLY A 163 -9.22 -3.30 -2.46
C GLY A 163 -8.79 -3.56 -1.02
N VAL A 164 -8.37 -4.78 -0.75
CA VAL A 164 -7.96 -5.23 0.58
C VAL A 164 -6.55 -5.80 0.51
N ALA A 165 -5.74 -5.43 1.50
CA ALA A 165 -4.46 -6.08 1.79
C ALA A 165 -4.44 -6.48 3.26
N ALA A 166 -4.16 -7.76 3.52
CA ALA A 166 -4.32 -8.34 4.84
C ALA A 166 -3.10 -9.20 5.20
N HIS A 167 -2.67 -9.09 6.45
CA HIS A 167 -1.75 -10.06 7.02
C HIS A 167 -2.51 -11.23 7.63
N ARG A 168 -1.97 -12.42 7.39
CA ARG A 168 -2.54 -13.68 7.83
C ARG A 168 -1.53 -14.46 8.65
N ALA A 169 -2.00 -15.06 9.73
CA ALA A 169 -1.24 -16.00 10.54
C ALA A 169 -2.15 -17.19 10.91
N ALA A 170 -1.67 -18.42 10.71
CA ALA A 170 -2.44 -19.64 10.95
C ALA A 170 -3.85 -19.64 10.30
N GLY A 171 -3.95 -19.09 9.09
CA GLY A 171 -5.22 -18.98 8.35
C GLY A 171 -6.19 -17.91 8.84
N ARG A 172 -5.82 -17.09 9.83
CA ARG A 172 -6.63 -15.98 10.34
C ARG A 172 -6.04 -14.63 9.94
N GLU A 173 -6.92 -13.72 9.55
CA GLU A 173 -6.60 -12.31 9.35
C GLU A 173 -6.47 -11.61 10.70
N TYR A 174 -5.35 -10.93 10.94
CA TYR A 174 -5.14 -10.18 12.19
C TYR A 174 -5.08 -8.67 11.96
N TRP A 175 -4.73 -8.25 10.74
CA TRP A 175 -4.66 -6.85 10.39
C TRP A 175 -4.91 -6.66 8.90
N ARG A 176 -5.67 -5.61 8.56
CA ARG A 176 -6.10 -5.32 7.20
C ARG A 176 -6.04 -3.83 6.90
N SER A 177 -5.63 -3.52 5.68
CA SER A 177 -5.77 -2.22 5.04
C SER A 177 -6.81 -2.32 3.94
N VAL A 178 -7.62 -1.28 3.80
CA VAL A 178 -8.68 -1.17 2.80
C VAL A 178 -8.50 0.14 2.06
N ALA A 179 -8.72 0.11 0.76
CA ALA A 179 -8.78 1.30 -0.08
C ALA A 179 -10.00 1.22 -0.99
N HIS A 180 -10.54 2.38 -1.34
CA HIS A 180 -11.68 2.49 -2.23
C HIS A 180 -11.27 3.27 -3.47
N VAL A 181 -11.74 2.82 -4.63
CA VAL A 181 -11.59 3.56 -5.88
C VAL A 181 -12.94 3.60 -6.55
N ASP A 182 -13.37 4.79 -6.95
CA ASP A 182 -14.61 4.99 -7.66
C ASP A 182 -14.30 5.66 -9.00
N ALA A 183 -14.80 5.09 -10.07
CA ALA A 183 -14.59 5.59 -11.42
C ALA A 183 -15.89 5.55 -12.21
N VAL A 184 -16.07 6.51 -13.12
CA VAL A 184 -17.13 6.44 -14.12
C VAL A 184 -16.51 6.38 -15.49
N VAL A 185 -16.93 5.39 -16.26
CA VAL A 185 -16.49 5.15 -17.63
C VAL A 185 -17.64 5.43 -18.58
N LEU A 186 -17.34 6.18 -19.63
CA LEU A 186 -18.18 6.33 -20.82
C LEU A 186 -17.70 5.33 -21.88
N LEU A 187 -18.56 4.39 -22.25
CA LEU A 187 -18.34 3.50 -23.40
C LEU A 187 -18.97 4.11 -24.65
N LYS A 188 -18.12 4.37 -25.64
CA LYS A 188 -18.47 4.89 -26.96
C LYS A 188 -18.40 3.75 -27.98
N PRO A 189 -19.06 3.85 -29.16
CA PRO A 189 -19.01 2.79 -30.17
C PRO A 189 -17.59 2.39 -30.61
N GLN A 190 -16.63 3.32 -30.58
CA GLN A 190 -15.25 3.13 -31.05
C GLN A 190 -14.20 3.24 -29.92
N GLY A 191 -14.60 3.26 -28.65
CA GLY A 191 -13.64 3.42 -27.55
C GLY A 191 -14.27 3.63 -26.19
N HIS A 192 -13.45 4.03 -25.22
CA HIS A 192 -13.90 4.33 -23.87
C HIS A 192 -13.16 5.55 -23.31
N GLU A 193 -13.76 6.18 -22.32
CA GLU A 193 -13.15 7.30 -21.60
C GLU A 193 -13.50 7.22 -20.11
N ILE A 194 -12.52 7.49 -19.25
CA ILE A 194 -12.75 7.61 -17.81
C ILE A 194 -13.09 9.07 -17.52
N VAL A 195 -14.39 9.35 -17.37
CA VAL A 195 -14.88 10.73 -17.15
C VAL A 195 -14.77 11.17 -15.69
N TYR A 196 -14.67 10.21 -14.76
CA TYR A 196 -14.49 10.48 -13.34
C TYR A 196 -13.58 9.43 -12.71
N TRP A 197 -12.71 9.88 -11.81
CA TRP A 197 -11.85 9.03 -11.02
C TRP A 197 -11.63 9.62 -9.62
N ASN A 198 -11.86 8.80 -8.60
CA ASN A 198 -11.59 9.10 -7.21
C ASN A 198 -10.90 7.92 -6.54
N GLY A 199 -9.60 8.06 -6.28
CA GLY A 199 -8.77 7.05 -5.61
C GLY A 199 -8.57 7.37 -4.12
N ALA A 200 -9.64 7.74 -3.41
CA ALA A 200 -9.55 8.09 -2.00
C ALA A 200 -9.53 6.87 -1.07
N ASP A 201 -8.73 6.97 0.01
CA ASP A 201 -8.75 6.00 1.11
C ASP A 201 -10.13 5.87 1.79
N ARG A 202 -11.07 6.77 1.47
CA ARG A 202 -12.51 6.70 1.84
C ARG A 202 -13.41 7.12 0.68
N PRO A 203 -14.55 6.46 0.45
CA PRO A 203 -15.54 6.93 -0.50
C PRO A 203 -16.05 8.31 -0.10
N GLY A 204 -16.02 9.28 -1.03
CA GLY A 204 -16.54 10.63 -0.81
C GLY A 204 -15.55 11.68 -0.27
N ASN A 205 -14.24 11.40 -0.22
CA ASN A 205 -13.25 12.46 0.03
C ASN A 205 -12.97 13.24 -1.28
N PRO A 206 -13.28 14.55 -1.37
CA PRO A 206 -13.07 15.35 -2.57
C PRO A 206 -11.60 15.68 -2.87
N ASP A 207 -10.68 15.46 -1.91
CA ASP A 207 -9.28 15.89 -2.02
C ASP A 207 -8.43 15.06 -3.02
N ASN A 208 -8.97 13.97 -3.59
CA ASN A 208 -8.26 13.04 -4.49
C ASN A 208 -8.90 12.89 -5.88
N ILE A 209 -9.73 13.83 -6.33
CA ILE A 209 -10.33 13.80 -7.67
C ILE A 209 -9.24 14.09 -8.71
N ILE A 210 -8.87 13.09 -9.51
CA ILE A 210 -7.97 13.25 -10.66
C ILE A 210 -8.82 13.13 -11.92
N THR A 211 -9.07 14.26 -12.60
CA THR A 211 -9.66 14.22 -13.94
C THR A 211 -8.60 13.75 -14.93
N MET A 212 -8.64 12.48 -15.35
CA MET A 212 -7.78 11.96 -16.40
C MET A 212 -8.46 12.08 -17.76
N THR A 213 -8.13 13.14 -18.50
CA THR A 213 -8.48 13.22 -19.93
C THR A 213 -7.56 12.28 -20.70
N THR A 214 -7.99 11.05 -20.95
CA THR A 214 -7.24 10.12 -21.82
C THR A 214 -7.35 10.59 -23.26
N GLY A 215 -6.24 11.09 -23.81
CA GLY A 215 -6.09 11.34 -25.24
C GLY A 215 -6.27 10.04 -26.03
N SER A 216 -6.96 10.14 -27.16
CA SER A 216 -7.19 9.06 -28.12
C SER A 216 -5.88 8.36 -28.47
N VAL A 217 -5.84 7.04 -28.28
CA VAL A 217 -4.82 6.21 -28.93
C VAL A 217 -5.27 6.02 -30.37
N GLU A 218 -4.60 6.71 -31.29
CA GLU A 218 -4.62 6.42 -32.73
C GLU A 218 -3.85 5.14 -33.04
#